data_AF-A0A0M1JPM6-F1
#
_entry.id   AF-A0A0M1JPM6-F1
#
_cell.length_a   1.000
_cell.length_b   1.000
_cell.length_c   1.000
_cell.angle_alpha   90.00
_cell.angle_beta   90.00
_cell.angle_gamma   90.00
#
_symmetry.space_group_name_H-M   'P 1'
#
loop_
_entity.id
_entity.type
_entity.pdbx_description
1 polymer ?
#
loop_
_entity_poly.entity_id
_entity_poly.type
_entity_poly.pdbx_seq_one_letter_code
_entity_poly.pdbx_strand_id
1 'polypeptide(L)'
;MGMGGSMKALNLLKFLSLSSTMAIAFSGSVLLTPKAQGLTGYENPQQFANFLQADQSLLQAQAQTQAQAEAQALERDRQRISEQVILLHRQMVGPNASLSSRHLAAYVNCIEQNVCTWDDVRAHIAHTNPVDNRYQGRSEDEYSRRPIGSSSRDNRSISQRHGDRYRDDEYRDYEYNDGQVLQAQSRERQQIEEQVRRLYRQMLGNNARISRRDLRDYVNCIERDRCDWDDVREEIAYSDAGEEAIEEIYQEVLERDPDRGGMRTYQDRLADDWNIQDIREDIAESDEAEQAINRIYREILGRNADSRGLRTYQRKLSEDWSLDKVRRDIANSDEARRRRGG
;
A
#
# COMPACT_ATOMS: atom_id res chain seq x y z
N MET A 1 -41.83 -8.09 -10.82
CA MET A 1 -41.54 -8.99 -11.96
C MET A 1 -40.58 -10.06 -11.44
N GLY A 2 -41.02 -11.32 -11.45
CA GLY A 2 -40.32 -12.41 -10.81
C GLY A 2 -39.11 -12.88 -11.61
N MET A 3 -38.02 -13.13 -10.90
CA MET A 3 -36.97 -14.06 -11.32
C MET A 3 -36.82 -15.12 -10.23
N GLY A 4 -37.78 -16.04 -10.19
CA GLY A 4 -37.60 -17.34 -9.59
C GLY A 4 -37.03 -18.27 -10.66
N GLY A 5 -35.77 -18.66 -10.53
CA GLY A 5 -35.11 -19.50 -11.52
C GLY A 5 -33.79 -20.05 -11.01
N SER A 6 -33.84 -21.28 -10.50
CA SER A 6 -32.71 -22.22 -10.38
C SER A 6 -31.62 -21.94 -9.32
N MET A 7 -31.98 -22.04 -8.04
CA MET A 7 -31.02 -22.38 -6.95
C MET A 7 -31.35 -23.77 -6.37
N LYS A 8 -31.42 -24.79 -7.23
CA LYS A 8 -31.48 -26.20 -6.83
C LYS A 8 -30.38 -27.01 -7.54
N ALA A 9 -29.12 -26.65 -7.32
CA ALA A 9 -27.98 -27.46 -7.77
C ALA A 9 -26.67 -27.23 -6.97
N LEU A 10 -26.72 -26.66 -5.77
CA LEU A 10 -25.50 -26.28 -5.02
C LEU A 10 -25.37 -26.93 -3.63
N ASN A 11 -26.11 -28.02 -3.37
CA ASN A 11 -26.07 -28.70 -2.07
C ASN A 11 -25.55 -30.14 -2.12
N LEU A 12 -24.80 -30.53 -3.17
CA LEU A 12 -24.21 -31.88 -3.29
C LEU A 12 -22.71 -31.91 -3.64
N LEU A 13 -22.03 -30.77 -3.77
CA LEU A 13 -20.59 -30.72 -4.10
C LEU A 13 -19.78 -29.77 -3.21
N LYS A 14 -20.08 -29.72 -1.91
CA LYS A 14 -19.27 -29.01 -0.90
C LYS A 14 -18.51 -29.92 0.07
N PHE A 15 -18.38 -31.21 -0.23
CA PHE A 15 -17.67 -32.19 0.62
C PHE A 15 -16.33 -32.72 0.08
N LEU A 16 -15.74 -32.12 -0.97
CA LEU A 16 -14.47 -32.59 -1.55
C LEU A 16 -13.38 -31.51 -1.75
N SER A 17 -13.34 -30.43 -0.97
CA SER A 17 -12.24 -29.46 -1.05
C SER A 17 -11.52 -29.14 0.26
N LEU A 18 -11.48 -30.11 1.18
CA LEU A 18 -10.61 -30.08 2.36
C LEU A 18 -9.71 -31.32 2.35
N SER A 19 -8.56 -31.23 1.66
CA SER A 19 -7.31 -31.88 2.06
C SER A 19 -6.25 -31.66 0.96
N SER A 20 -5.44 -30.60 1.10
CA SER A 20 -4.06 -30.67 0.65
C SER A 20 -3.25 -31.39 1.72
N THR A 21 -3.35 -32.73 1.77
CA THR A 21 -2.33 -33.70 2.25
C THR A 21 -3.00 -35.05 2.56
N MET A 22 -3.07 -35.97 1.59
CA MET A 22 -2.73 -37.40 1.78
C MET A 22 -3.02 -38.23 0.54
N ALA A 23 -2.06 -39.11 0.27
CA ALA A 23 -2.22 -40.43 -0.34
C ALA A 23 -2.72 -40.51 -1.80
N ILE A 24 -1.78 -40.96 -2.63
CA ILE A 24 -2.03 -41.93 -3.70
C ILE A 24 -3.01 -42.98 -3.16
N ALA A 25 -4.27 -42.92 -3.59
CA ALA A 25 -5.25 -43.97 -3.39
C ALA A 25 -5.87 -44.30 -4.74
N PHE A 26 -5.23 -45.25 -5.42
CA PHE A 26 -5.81 -46.03 -6.51
C PHE A 26 -7.16 -46.56 -6.05
N SER A 27 -8.25 -46.07 -6.64
CA SER A 27 -9.51 -46.79 -6.68
C SER A 27 -9.90 -46.93 -8.15
N GLY A 28 -9.88 -48.19 -8.59
CA GLY A 28 -9.99 -48.58 -9.98
C GLY A 28 -11.29 -48.10 -10.61
N SER A 29 -11.14 -47.31 -11.66
CA SER A 29 -11.91 -47.42 -12.89
C SER A 29 -11.08 -46.73 -13.96
N VAL A 30 -10.14 -47.51 -14.51
CA VAL A 30 -9.46 -47.18 -15.75
C VAL A 30 -10.53 -47.23 -16.84
N LEU A 31 -11.21 -46.11 -17.08
CA LEU A 31 -11.91 -45.89 -18.35
C LEU A 31 -10.82 -45.56 -19.38
N LEU A 32 -10.19 -46.61 -19.91
CA LEU A 32 -9.41 -46.53 -21.14
C LEU A 32 -10.30 -45.84 -22.19
N THR A 33 -9.82 -44.72 -22.72
CA THR A 33 -10.46 -44.07 -23.86
C THR A 33 -10.48 -45.06 -25.05
N PRO A 34 -11.42 -44.94 -26.00
CA PRO A 34 -11.62 -45.93 -27.07
C PRO A 34 -10.45 -46.09 -28.07
N LYS A 35 -9.30 -45.43 -27.85
CA LYS A 35 -8.12 -45.53 -28.72
C LYS A 35 -7.16 -46.67 -28.34
N ALA A 36 -7.47 -47.48 -27.34
CA ALA A 36 -6.69 -48.69 -27.01
C ALA A 36 -6.98 -49.90 -27.94
N GLN A 37 -7.60 -49.70 -29.10
CA GLN A 37 -7.75 -50.73 -30.14
C GLN A 37 -6.48 -50.77 -31.01
N GLY A 38 -5.41 -51.33 -30.45
CA GLY A 38 -4.13 -51.46 -31.15
C GLY A 38 -2.98 -51.93 -30.25
N LEU A 39 -3.21 -52.89 -29.36
CA LEU A 39 -2.18 -53.43 -28.46
C LEU A 39 -1.38 -54.60 -29.08
N THR A 40 -1.19 -54.59 -30.41
CA THR A 40 -0.34 -55.55 -31.12
C THR A 40 0.58 -54.78 -32.07
N GLY A 41 1.62 -54.11 -31.54
CA GLY A 41 2.54 -53.35 -32.39
C GLY A 41 3.64 -52.53 -31.71
N TYR A 42 3.85 -52.64 -30.40
CA TYR A 42 4.97 -51.95 -29.74
C TYR A 42 6.18 -52.87 -29.67
N GLU A 43 7.16 -52.66 -30.56
CA GLU A 43 8.35 -53.51 -30.68
C GLU A 43 9.37 -53.29 -29.54
N ASN A 44 9.19 -52.29 -28.66
CA ASN A 44 10.12 -52.01 -27.56
C ASN A 44 9.41 -51.43 -26.31
N PRO A 45 9.68 -51.95 -25.09
CA PRO A 45 9.16 -51.44 -23.82
C PRO A 45 9.28 -49.91 -23.61
N GLN A 46 10.31 -49.28 -24.17
CA GLN A 46 10.52 -47.84 -24.07
C GLN A 46 9.41 -47.03 -24.78
N GLN A 47 8.89 -47.54 -25.91
CA GLN A 47 7.82 -46.87 -26.66
C GLN A 47 6.49 -46.90 -25.91
N PHE A 48 6.21 -48.00 -25.21
CA PHE A 48 5.03 -48.14 -24.38
C PHE A 48 5.08 -47.23 -23.14
N ALA A 49 6.24 -47.12 -22.49
CA ALA A 49 6.45 -46.20 -21.38
C ALA A 49 6.24 -44.73 -21.80
N ASN A 50 6.76 -44.34 -22.97
CA ASN A 50 6.57 -42.99 -23.52
C ASN A 50 5.09 -42.69 -23.83
N PHE A 51 4.34 -43.68 -24.34
CA PHE A 51 2.90 -43.54 -24.60
C PHE A 51 2.11 -43.31 -23.30
N LEU A 52 2.37 -44.10 -22.25
CA LEU A 52 1.71 -43.94 -20.95
C LEU A 52 2.03 -42.57 -20.31
N GLN A 53 3.28 -42.11 -20.42
CA GLN A 53 3.68 -40.80 -19.91
C GLN A 53 3.03 -39.64 -20.69
N ALA A 54 2.83 -39.80 -22.00
CA ALA A 54 2.11 -38.83 -22.83
C ALA A 54 0.61 -38.79 -22.48
N ASP A 55 -0.03 -39.92 -22.23
CA ASP A 55 -1.44 -39.98 -21.82
C ASP A 55 -1.65 -39.38 -20.42
N GLN A 56 -0.73 -39.66 -19.49
CA GLN A 56 -0.75 -39.08 -18.14
C GLN A 56 -0.55 -37.55 -18.15
N SER A 57 0.32 -37.03 -19.02
CA SER A 57 0.52 -35.58 -19.14
C SER A 57 -0.68 -34.87 -19.78
N LEU A 58 -1.36 -35.51 -20.74
CA LEU A 58 -2.61 -34.99 -21.32
C LEU A 58 -3.74 -34.91 -20.28
N LEU A 59 -3.92 -35.94 -19.45
CA LEU A 59 -4.89 -35.96 -18.35
C LEU A 59 -4.61 -34.85 -17.32
N GLN A 60 -3.34 -34.64 -16.97
CA GLN A 60 -2.95 -33.56 -16.04
C GLN A 60 -3.23 -32.17 -16.65
N ALA A 61 -2.94 -31.97 -17.93
CA ALA A 61 -3.22 -30.71 -18.62
C ALA A 61 -4.72 -30.40 -18.69
N GLN A 62 -5.56 -31.42 -18.92
CA GLN A 62 -7.02 -31.27 -18.91
C GLN A 62 -7.54 -30.90 -17.52
N ALA A 63 -7.07 -31.58 -16.47
CA ALA A 63 -7.44 -31.28 -15.09
C ALA A 63 -7.04 -29.86 -14.67
N GLN A 64 -5.84 -29.41 -15.06
CA GLN A 64 -5.39 -28.04 -14.80
C GLN A 64 -6.24 -27.00 -15.54
N THR A 65 -6.57 -27.26 -16.81
CA THR A 65 -7.41 -26.36 -17.61
C THR A 65 -8.81 -26.21 -17.01
N GLN A 66 -9.40 -27.31 -16.54
CA GLN A 66 -10.70 -27.28 -15.89
C GLN A 66 -10.65 -26.51 -14.56
N ALA A 67 -9.65 -26.77 -13.71
CA ALA A 67 -9.49 -26.06 -12.45
C ALA A 67 -9.28 -24.54 -12.66
N GLN A 68 -8.55 -24.15 -13.69
CA GLN A 68 -8.38 -22.75 -14.08
C GLN A 68 -9.69 -22.12 -14.53
N ALA A 69 -10.48 -22.81 -15.35
CA ALA A 69 -11.77 -22.32 -15.81
C ALA A 69 -12.77 -22.14 -14.66
N GLU A 70 -12.79 -23.05 -13.69
CA GLU A 70 -13.63 -22.98 -12.49
C GLU A 70 -13.19 -21.82 -11.56
N ALA A 71 -11.88 -21.64 -11.34
CA ALA A 71 -11.36 -20.52 -10.58
C ALA A 71 -11.70 -19.15 -11.22
N GLN A 72 -11.60 -19.05 -12.56
CA GLN A 72 -11.98 -17.85 -13.29
C GLN A 72 -13.49 -17.58 -13.27
N ALA A 73 -14.32 -18.61 -13.16
CA ALA A 73 -15.76 -18.44 -13.00
C ALA A 73 -16.10 -17.87 -11.61
N LEU A 74 -15.48 -18.42 -10.56
CA LEU A 74 -15.67 -17.95 -9.19
C LEU A 74 -15.21 -16.50 -9.02
N GLU A 75 -14.06 -16.13 -9.60
CA GLU A 75 -13.56 -14.76 -9.56
C GLU A 75 -14.50 -13.77 -10.26
N ARG A 76 -15.09 -14.16 -11.40
CA ARG A 76 -16.07 -13.33 -12.10
C ARG A 76 -17.35 -13.13 -11.29
N ASP A 77 -17.83 -14.15 -10.60
CA ASP A 77 -18.99 -14.04 -9.73
C ASP A 77 -18.71 -13.12 -8.53
N ARG A 78 -17.53 -13.22 -7.93
CA ARG A 78 -17.06 -12.35 -6.85
C ARG A 78 -16.97 -10.88 -7.25
N GLN A 79 -16.43 -10.62 -8.43
CA GLN A 79 -16.37 -9.26 -9.00
C GLN A 79 -17.77 -8.69 -9.20
N ARG A 80 -18.69 -9.46 -9.78
CA ARG A 80 -20.09 -9.04 -9.97
C ARG A 80 -20.77 -8.69 -8.65
N ILE A 81 -20.60 -9.50 -7.61
CA ILE A 81 -21.18 -9.22 -6.28
C ILE A 81 -20.55 -7.95 -5.70
N SER A 82 -19.24 -7.77 -5.83
CA SER A 82 -18.54 -6.58 -5.34
C SER A 82 -19.06 -5.30 -5.97
N GLU A 83 -19.22 -5.28 -7.30
CA GLU A 83 -19.80 -4.14 -8.02
C GLU A 83 -21.22 -3.82 -7.55
N GLN A 84 -22.05 -4.85 -7.35
CA GLN A 84 -23.43 -4.69 -6.88
C GLN A 84 -23.51 -4.13 -5.45
N VAL A 85 -22.61 -4.55 -4.55
CA VAL A 85 -22.51 -4.00 -3.19
C VAL A 85 -22.12 -2.52 -3.23
N ILE A 86 -21.14 -2.15 -4.05
CA ILE A 86 -20.71 -0.75 -4.20
C ILE A 86 -21.86 0.12 -4.73
N LEU A 87 -22.57 -0.36 -5.77
CA LEU A 87 -23.71 0.34 -6.34
C LEU A 87 -24.84 0.52 -5.31
N LEU A 88 -25.16 -0.53 -4.55
CA LEU A 88 -26.17 -0.46 -3.49
C LEU A 88 -25.77 0.55 -2.41
N HIS A 89 -24.51 0.54 -1.97
CA HIS A 89 -24.00 1.50 -1.00
C HIS A 89 -24.13 2.94 -1.50
N ARG A 90 -23.73 3.21 -2.74
CA ARG A 90 -23.87 4.55 -3.35
C ARG A 90 -25.32 4.99 -3.52
N GLN A 91 -26.23 4.07 -3.85
CA GLN A 91 -27.67 4.38 -3.93
C GLN A 91 -28.26 4.81 -2.58
N MET A 92 -27.75 4.26 -1.48
CA MET A 92 -28.29 4.51 -0.14
C MET A 92 -27.61 5.67 0.59
N VAL A 93 -26.30 5.81 0.43
CA VAL A 93 -25.47 6.76 1.19
C VAL A 93 -25.14 8.00 0.36
N GLY A 94 -25.06 7.87 -0.97
CA GLY A 94 -24.80 8.98 -1.90
C GLY A 94 -23.89 8.57 -3.06
N PRO A 95 -23.97 9.25 -4.22
CA PRO A 95 -23.28 8.83 -5.45
C PRO A 95 -21.75 8.79 -5.33
N ASN A 96 -21.18 9.61 -4.43
CA ASN A 96 -19.74 9.70 -4.18
C ASN A 96 -19.31 8.95 -2.91
N ALA A 97 -20.21 8.23 -2.24
CA ALA A 97 -19.88 7.48 -1.04
C ALA A 97 -18.93 6.32 -1.36
N SER A 98 -17.80 6.29 -0.66
CA SER A 98 -16.82 5.20 -0.72
C SER A 98 -17.18 4.14 0.31
N LEU A 99 -17.15 2.88 -0.12
CA LEU A 99 -17.27 1.74 0.77
C LEU A 99 -15.88 1.19 1.03
N SER A 100 -15.47 1.17 2.30
CA SER A 100 -14.15 0.64 2.65
C SER A 100 -14.00 -0.82 2.19
N SER A 101 -12.79 -1.20 1.78
CA SER A 101 -12.47 -2.55 1.32
C SER A 101 -12.89 -3.64 2.31
N ARG A 102 -12.82 -3.33 3.62
CA ARG A 102 -13.26 -4.21 4.70
C ARG A 102 -14.76 -4.45 4.70
N HIS A 103 -15.57 -3.39 4.58
CA HIS A 103 -17.02 -3.53 4.54
C HIS A 103 -17.48 -4.17 3.23
N LEU A 104 -16.87 -3.81 2.10
CA LEU A 104 -17.11 -4.46 0.81
C LEU A 104 -16.84 -5.97 0.91
N ALA A 105 -15.67 -6.36 1.42
CA ALA A 105 -15.32 -7.77 1.59
C ALA A 105 -16.29 -8.49 2.55
N ALA A 106 -16.72 -7.84 3.64
CA ALA A 106 -17.68 -8.41 4.58
C ALA A 106 -19.02 -8.71 3.90
N TYR A 107 -19.57 -7.77 3.14
CA TYR A 107 -20.84 -7.97 2.43
C TYR A 107 -20.71 -9.01 1.32
N VAL A 108 -19.63 -8.96 0.52
CA VAL A 108 -19.37 -9.93 -0.56
C VAL A 108 -19.26 -11.35 0.00
N ASN A 109 -18.44 -11.55 1.03
CA ASN A 109 -18.28 -12.87 1.66
C ASN A 109 -19.60 -13.38 2.26
N CYS A 110 -20.39 -12.49 2.86
CA CYS A 110 -21.66 -12.83 3.46
C CYS A 110 -22.69 -13.32 2.42
N ILE A 111 -22.72 -12.67 1.25
CA ILE A 111 -23.57 -13.07 0.11
C ILE A 111 -23.06 -14.38 -0.51
N GLU A 112 -21.75 -14.48 -0.78
CA GLU A 112 -21.14 -15.69 -1.39
C GLU A 112 -21.34 -16.95 -0.55
N GLN A 113 -21.32 -16.80 0.78
CA GLN A 113 -21.51 -17.90 1.71
C GLN A 113 -22.99 -18.19 2.02
N ASN A 114 -23.93 -17.43 1.43
CA ASN A 114 -25.36 -17.45 1.75
C ASN A 114 -25.63 -17.26 3.25
N VAL A 115 -24.77 -16.50 3.93
CA VAL A 115 -24.92 -16.16 5.36
C VAL A 115 -25.90 -15.00 5.52
N CYS A 116 -26.01 -14.12 4.53
CA CYS A 116 -27.00 -13.07 4.48
C CYS A 116 -27.54 -12.84 3.07
N THR A 117 -28.67 -12.14 3.01
CA THR A 117 -29.32 -11.69 1.79
C THR A 117 -28.95 -10.25 1.47
N TRP A 118 -29.28 -9.81 0.25
CA TRP A 118 -29.15 -8.41 -0.14
C TRP A 118 -29.99 -7.45 0.72
N ASP A 119 -31.12 -7.92 1.27
CA ASP A 119 -31.96 -7.11 2.16
C ASP A 119 -31.31 -6.92 3.53
N ASP A 120 -30.57 -7.91 4.03
CA ASP A 120 -29.79 -7.80 5.26
C ASP A 120 -28.63 -6.80 5.10
N VAL A 121 -27.94 -6.85 3.96
CA VAL A 121 -26.89 -5.87 3.61
C VAL A 121 -27.49 -4.46 3.54
N ARG A 122 -28.66 -4.31 2.91
CA ARG A 122 -29.38 -3.04 2.84
C ARG A 122 -29.73 -2.52 4.24
N ALA A 123 -30.26 -3.38 5.11
CA ALA A 123 -30.62 -3.03 6.48
C ALA A 123 -29.40 -2.60 7.30
N HIS A 124 -28.27 -3.30 7.16
CA HIS A 124 -27.02 -2.95 7.85
C HIS A 124 -26.47 -1.59 7.37
N ILE A 125 -26.49 -1.31 6.07
CA ILE A 125 -26.08 0.00 5.52
C ILE A 125 -26.98 1.11 6.06
N ALA A 126 -28.29 0.90 6.10
CA ALA A 126 -29.24 1.88 6.63
C ALA A 126 -29.04 2.17 8.13
N HIS A 127 -28.63 1.16 8.91
CA HIS A 127 -28.44 1.30 10.36
C HIS A 127 -27.09 1.95 10.72
N THR A 128 -26.04 1.65 9.95
CA THR A 128 -24.69 2.20 10.16
C THR A 128 -24.52 3.62 9.62
N ASN A 129 -25.32 4.01 8.64
CA ASN A 129 -25.38 5.36 8.09
C ASN A 129 -26.84 5.87 8.11
N PRO A 130 -27.38 6.27 9.28
CA PRO A 130 -28.69 6.88 9.32
C PRO A 130 -28.64 8.19 8.53
N VAL A 131 -29.32 8.23 7.38
CA VAL A 131 -29.49 9.44 6.59
C VAL A 131 -30.28 10.43 7.44
N ASP A 132 -29.60 11.40 8.06
CA ASP A 132 -30.27 12.51 8.72
C ASP A 132 -30.91 13.37 7.62
N ASN A 133 -32.22 13.21 7.46
CA ASN A 133 -33.02 13.87 6.43
C ASN A 133 -33.23 15.37 6.78
N ARG A 134 -32.13 16.09 7.00
CA ARG A 134 -32.07 17.53 7.33
C ARG A 134 -31.13 18.35 6.45
N TYR A 135 -30.47 17.74 5.46
CA TYR A 135 -29.66 18.48 4.48
C TYR A 135 -30.37 18.59 3.13
N GLN A 136 -31.49 19.32 3.13
CA GLN A 136 -31.88 20.10 1.95
C GLN A 136 -31.74 21.58 2.34
N GLY A 137 -30.71 22.24 1.81
CA GLY A 137 -30.58 23.70 1.82
C GLY A 137 -29.50 24.25 2.76
N ARG A 138 -28.23 24.18 2.36
CA ARG A 138 -27.25 25.24 2.63
C ARG A 138 -26.11 25.19 1.60
N SER A 139 -25.76 26.38 1.11
CA SER A 139 -24.85 26.68 0.00
C SER A 139 -23.39 26.29 0.27
N GLU A 140 -22.68 26.01 -0.83
CA GLU A 140 -21.35 25.38 -0.97
C GLU A 140 -20.13 26.19 -0.50
N ASP A 141 -20.27 27.25 0.29
CA ASP A 141 -19.17 28.19 0.54
C ASP A 141 -18.71 28.23 2.00
N GLU A 142 -18.23 27.12 2.60
CA GLU A 142 -17.41 27.18 3.83
C GLU A 142 -16.69 25.86 4.20
N TYR A 143 -15.73 25.40 3.39
CA TYR A 143 -14.76 24.37 3.86
C TYR A 143 -13.35 24.96 3.91
N SER A 144 -13.13 25.80 4.92
CA SER A 144 -11.78 26.25 5.27
C SER A 144 -11.03 25.16 6.05
N ARG A 145 -9.88 24.79 5.48
CA ARG A 145 -8.74 24.04 6.02
C ARG A 145 -8.71 23.98 7.56
N ARG A 146 -8.69 22.76 8.11
CA ARG A 146 -8.27 22.52 9.49
C ARG A 146 -6.94 21.75 9.49
N PRO A 147 -5.85 22.34 10.01
CA PRO A 147 -4.62 21.62 10.29
C PRO A 147 -4.87 20.58 11.39
N ILE A 148 -4.26 19.40 11.28
CA ILE A 148 -4.30 18.39 12.34
C ILE A 148 -3.32 18.81 13.44
N GLY A 149 -3.77 19.75 14.30
CA GLY A 149 -3.34 19.86 15.70
C GLY A 149 -2.44 21.04 16.09
N SER A 150 -2.99 21.97 16.87
CA SER A 150 -2.31 22.52 18.06
C SER A 150 -3.34 22.96 19.12
N SER A 151 -2.90 22.95 20.39
CA SER A 151 -3.65 22.81 21.64
C SER A 151 -4.76 23.82 21.99
N SER A 152 -5.79 23.38 22.73
CA SER A 152 -6.30 24.14 23.89
C SER A 152 -7.02 23.24 24.91
N ARG A 153 -6.86 23.63 26.18
CA ARG A 153 -7.35 23.00 27.41
C ARG A 153 -8.88 23.07 27.55
N ASP A 154 -9.38 22.25 28.45
CA ASP A 154 -10.75 22.24 29.01
C ASP A 154 -11.84 21.55 28.17
N ASN A 155 -12.24 20.33 28.55
CA ASN A 155 -13.46 20.18 29.37
C ASN A 155 -13.61 18.75 29.92
N ARG A 156 -14.00 18.67 31.19
CA ARG A 156 -14.34 17.42 31.89
C ARG A 156 -15.72 16.92 31.48
N SER A 157 -15.88 15.61 31.66
CA SER A 157 -17.12 14.86 31.97
C SER A 157 -18.23 14.84 30.91
N ILE A 158 -18.56 13.63 30.44
CA ILE A 158 -19.85 12.99 30.75
C ILE A 158 -19.65 11.47 30.68
N SER A 159 -19.83 10.85 31.85
CA SER A 159 -20.07 9.43 32.02
C SER A 159 -21.56 9.26 32.30
N GLN A 160 -22.10 8.11 31.89
CA GLN A 160 -23.32 7.44 32.37
C GLN A 160 -24.66 7.71 31.64
N ARG A 161 -25.36 6.57 31.48
CA ARG A 161 -26.78 6.33 31.14
C ARG A 161 -27.02 6.29 29.62
N HIS A 162 -27.44 5.18 29.02
CA HIS A 162 -28.62 4.39 29.39
C HIS A 162 -28.42 2.90 29.11
N GLY A 163 -28.72 2.06 30.10
CA GLY A 163 -29.22 0.70 29.84
C GLY A 163 -30.74 0.75 29.90
N ASP A 164 -31.40 0.05 28.97
CA ASP A 164 -32.60 -0.73 29.26
C ASP A 164 -33.04 -1.55 28.05
N ARG A 165 -33.22 -2.86 28.32
CA ARG A 165 -34.19 -3.81 27.75
C ARG A 165 -34.20 -4.03 26.24
N TYR A 166 -33.71 -5.21 25.83
CA TYR A 166 -34.54 -6.19 25.10
C TYR A 166 -34.27 -7.59 25.64
N ARG A 167 -35.36 -8.32 25.90
CA ARG A 167 -35.44 -9.70 26.39
C ARG A 167 -35.54 -10.64 25.18
N ASP A 168 -34.86 -11.77 25.32
CA ASP A 168 -35.23 -13.11 24.84
C ASP A 168 -35.56 -13.24 23.35
N ASP A 169 -34.54 -13.51 22.54
CA ASP A 169 -34.63 -14.47 21.45
C ASP A 169 -33.35 -15.31 21.38
N GLU A 170 -33.57 -16.60 21.16
CA GLU A 170 -32.68 -17.74 21.19
C GLU A 170 -31.41 -17.55 20.32
N TYR A 171 -30.34 -16.98 20.90
CA TYR A 171 -29.03 -16.89 20.27
C TYR A 171 -28.35 -18.27 20.33
N ARG A 172 -28.50 -19.04 19.25
CA ARG A 172 -27.67 -20.22 19.01
C ARG A 172 -26.22 -19.72 18.88
N ASP A 173 -25.39 -20.09 19.84
CA ASP A 173 -23.96 -19.80 19.91
C ASP A 173 -23.27 -20.30 18.62
N TYR A 174 -23.11 -19.41 17.65
CA TYR A 174 -22.05 -19.52 16.68
C TYR A 174 -20.85 -18.93 17.36
N GLU A 175 -19.96 -19.79 17.85
CA GLU A 175 -18.64 -19.43 18.35
C GLU A 175 -17.90 -18.69 17.21
N TYR A 176 -18.10 -17.37 17.20
CA TYR A 176 -17.53 -16.44 16.24
C TYR A 176 -16.03 -16.50 16.44
N ASN A 177 -15.31 -16.99 15.44
CA ASN A 177 -13.88 -17.30 15.53
C ASN A 177 -13.07 -15.99 15.50
N ASP A 178 -13.19 -15.21 16.59
CA ASP A 178 -12.65 -13.87 16.82
C ASP A 178 -11.15 -13.82 16.50
N GLY A 179 -10.44 -14.94 16.75
CA GLY A 179 -9.03 -15.10 16.41
C GLY A 179 -8.69 -14.98 14.92
N GLN A 180 -9.54 -15.43 14.00
CA GLN A 180 -9.26 -15.35 12.55
C GLN A 180 -9.49 -13.93 12.00
N VAL A 181 -10.51 -13.24 12.51
CA VAL A 181 -10.81 -11.84 12.16
C VAL A 181 -9.72 -10.91 12.71
N LEU A 182 -9.31 -11.12 13.96
CA LEU A 182 -8.20 -10.39 14.58
C LEU A 182 -6.87 -10.64 13.85
N GLN A 183 -6.62 -11.87 13.38
CA GLN A 183 -5.43 -12.18 12.56
C GLN A 183 -5.45 -11.50 11.19
N ALA A 184 -6.60 -11.46 10.51
CA ALA A 184 -6.73 -10.79 9.22
C ALA A 184 -6.60 -9.26 9.34
N GLN A 185 -7.24 -8.65 10.34
CA GLN A 185 -7.09 -7.22 10.64
C GLN A 185 -5.66 -6.86 11.04
N SER A 186 -4.98 -7.75 11.78
CA SER A 186 -3.56 -7.59 12.11
C SER A 186 -2.68 -7.59 10.86
N ARG A 187 -2.99 -8.42 9.85
CA ARG A 187 -2.23 -8.46 8.58
C ARG A 187 -2.41 -7.22 7.72
N GLU A 188 -3.65 -6.72 7.59
CA GLU A 188 -3.94 -5.49 6.83
C GLU A 188 -3.24 -4.28 7.45
N ARG A 189 -3.34 -4.14 8.77
CA ARG A 189 -2.65 -3.09 9.53
C ARG A 189 -1.13 -3.17 9.38
N GLN A 190 -0.56 -4.37 9.41
CA GLN A 190 0.87 -4.59 9.17
C GLN A 190 1.30 -4.19 7.75
N GLN A 191 0.45 -4.43 6.75
CA GLN A 191 0.73 -4.00 5.37
C GLN A 191 0.75 -2.49 5.25
N ILE A 192 -0.23 -1.79 5.83
CA ILE A 192 -0.27 -0.32 5.85
C ILE A 192 0.94 0.24 6.61
N GLU A 193 1.27 -0.33 7.78
CA GLU A 193 2.46 0.07 8.54
C GLU A 193 3.74 -0.06 7.71
N GLU A 194 3.92 -1.16 6.99
CA GLU A 194 5.11 -1.34 6.14
C GLU A 194 5.11 -0.42 4.92
N GLN A 195 3.95 -0.15 4.32
CA GLN A 195 3.82 0.80 3.22
C GLN A 195 4.16 2.24 3.67
N VAL A 196 3.66 2.68 4.82
CA VAL A 196 4.03 3.98 5.42
C VAL A 196 5.54 4.04 5.68
N ARG A 197 6.12 3.00 6.28
CA ARG A 197 7.58 2.93 6.52
C ARG A 197 8.38 2.98 5.24
N ARG A 198 7.90 2.32 4.19
CA ARG A 198 8.53 2.33 2.87
C ARG A 198 8.49 3.72 2.26
N LEU A 199 7.33 4.38 2.24
CA LEU A 199 7.18 5.74 1.74
C LEU A 199 8.12 6.70 2.50
N TYR A 200 8.15 6.61 3.82
CA TYR A 200 9.03 7.42 4.67
C TYR A 200 10.51 7.27 4.29
N ARG A 201 10.99 6.03 4.10
CA ARG A 201 12.38 5.77 3.65
C ARG A 201 12.64 6.20 2.22
N GLN A 202 11.65 6.10 1.34
CA GLN A 202 11.76 6.54 -0.05
C GLN A 202 11.88 8.05 -0.14
N MET A 203 11.13 8.79 0.69
CA MET A 203 11.15 10.25 0.69
C MET A 203 12.37 10.81 1.42
N LEU A 204 12.64 10.34 2.65
CA LEU A 204 13.61 10.95 3.56
C LEU A 204 14.93 10.16 3.67
N GLY A 205 15.09 9.11 2.87
CA GLY A 205 16.29 8.26 2.85
C GLY A 205 16.24 7.04 3.78
N ASN A 206 17.14 6.10 3.53
CA ASN A 206 17.11 4.76 4.16
C ASN A 206 17.30 4.77 5.68
N ASN A 207 17.97 5.79 6.22
CA ASN A 207 18.24 5.92 7.66
C ASN A 207 17.12 6.65 8.41
N ALA A 208 16.14 7.22 7.69
CA ALA A 208 15.06 7.99 8.29
C ALA A 208 14.20 7.11 9.21
N ARG A 209 13.94 7.61 10.43
CA ARG A 209 13.18 6.88 11.45
C ARG A 209 11.87 7.56 11.74
N ILE A 210 10.78 6.93 11.30
CA ILE A 210 9.43 7.36 11.69
C ILE A 210 9.18 7.09 13.17
N SER A 211 8.63 8.07 13.88
CA SER A 211 8.26 7.90 15.28
C SER A 211 7.08 6.93 15.43
N ARG A 212 6.93 6.31 16.61
CA ARG A 212 5.77 5.45 16.88
C ARG A 212 4.45 6.22 16.84
N ARG A 213 4.48 7.53 17.14
CA ARG A 213 3.29 8.39 17.13
C ARG A 213 2.85 8.61 15.69
N ASP A 214 3.75 9.09 14.84
CA ASP A 214 3.42 9.46 13.45
C ASP A 214 3.02 8.24 12.64
N LEU A 215 3.74 7.12 12.80
CA LEU A 215 3.35 5.86 12.16
C LEU A 215 1.93 5.45 12.53
N ARG A 216 1.59 5.53 13.83
CA ARG A 216 0.24 5.19 14.30
C ARG A 216 -0.79 6.17 13.74
N ASP A 217 -0.46 7.44 13.67
CA ASP A 217 -1.39 8.49 13.25
C ASP A 217 -1.66 8.40 11.73
N TYR A 218 -0.64 8.15 10.90
CA TYR A 218 -0.78 7.87 9.46
C TYR A 218 -1.56 6.58 9.19
N VAL A 219 -1.21 5.48 9.86
CA VAL A 219 -1.94 4.20 9.72
C VAL A 219 -3.40 4.36 10.11
N ASN A 220 -3.69 5.02 11.24
CA ASN A 220 -5.06 5.29 11.68
C ASN A 220 -5.84 6.20 10.71
N CYS A 221 -5.13 7.03 9.94
CA CYS A 221 -5.74 7.93 8.99
C CYS A 221 -6.18 7.16 7.74
N ILE A 222 -5.29 6.34 7.18
CA ILE A 222 -5.56 5.44 6.06
C ILE A 222 -6.63 4.40 6.44
N GLU A 223 -6.49 3.72 7.58
CA GLU A 223 -7.43 2.68 8.03
C GLU A 223 -8.87 3.17 8.24
N ARG A 224 -9.05 4.47 8.46
CA ARG A 224 -10.35 5.11 8.67
C ARG A 224 -10.85 5.87 7.44
N ASP A 225 -10.17 5.71 6.30
CA ASP A 225 -10.45 6.43 5.06
C ASP A 225 -10.54 7.96 5.26
N ARG A 226 -9.74 8.51 6.19
CA ARG A 226 -9.70 9.96 6.47
C ARG A 226 -8.66 10.70 5.64
N CYS A 227 -7.73 9.96 5.03
CA CYS A 227 -6.74 10.46 4.11
C CYS A 227 -6.28 9.33 3.17
N ASP A 228 -5.67 9.71 2.05
CA ASP A 228 -4.99 8.82 1.12
C ASP A 228 -3.45 8.89 1.24
N TRP A 229 -2.74 8.32 0.26
CA TRP A 229 -1.27 8.29 0.27
C TRP A 229 -0.64 9.63 -0.08
N ASP A 230 -1.33 10.46 -0.86
CA ASP A 230 -0.86 11.78 -1.26
C ASP A 230 -0.94 12.72 -0.05
N ASP A 231 -2.01 12.62 0.74
CA ASP A 231 -2.12 13.31 2.04
C ASP A 231 -0.99 12.91 3.01
N VAL A 232 -0.68 11.60 3.13
CA VAL A 232 0.41 11.13 4.01
C VAL A 232 1.76 11.64 3.52
N ARG A 233 1.95 11.70 2.20
CA ARG A 233 3.17 12.26 1.60
C ARG A 233 3.32 13.75 1.91
N GLU A 234 2.26 14.54 1.72
CA GLU A 234 2.24 15.97 2.05
C GLU A 234 2.57 16.19 3.54
N GLU A 235 1.93 15.44 4.45
CA GLU A 235 2.20 15.54 5.88
C GLU A 235 3.65 15.18 6.24
N ILE A 236 4.25 14.17 5.59
CA ILE A 236 5.68 13.84 5.79
C ILE A 236 6.57 15.01 5.34
N ALA A 237 6.29 15.60 4.16
CA ALA A 237 7.07 16.70 3.61
C ALA A 237 7.06 17.94 4.53
N TYR A 238 5.92 18.23 5.15
CA TYR A 238 5.73 19.37 6.05
C TYR A 238 5.97 19.05 7.54
N SER A 239 6.35 17.82 7.87
CA SER A 239 6.68 17.42 9.24
C SER A 239 8.07 17.90 9.68
N ASP A 240 8.31 17.92 11.00
CA ASP A 240 9.63 18.17 11.60
C ASP A 240 10.74 17.30 10.96
N ALA A 241 10.41 16.06 10.56
CA ALA A 241 11.37 15.17 9.95
C ALA A 241 11.68 15.51 8.48
N GLY A 242 10.70 16.04 7.74
CA GLY A 242 10.93 16.57 6.40
C GLY A 242 11.76 17.85 6.44
N GLU A 243 11.48 18.73 7.41
CA GLU A 243 12.24 19.94 7.69
C GLU A 243 13.71 19.62 8.04
N GLU A 244 13.94 18.76 9.03
CA GLU A 244 15.28 18.35 9.48
C GLU A 244 16.10 17.73 8.33
N ALA A 245 15.47 16.93 7.48
CA ALA A 245 16.14 16.31 6.34
C ALA A 245 16.59 17.34 5.29
N ILE A 246 15.77 18.36 5.02
CA ILE A 246 16.13 19.47 4.11
C ILE A 246 17.26 20.30 4.74
N GLU A 247 17.14 20.65 6.03
CA GLU A 247 18.16 21.40 6.76
C GLU A 247 19.53 20.69 6.73
N GLU A 248 19.56 19.37 6.92
CA GLU A 248 20.79 18.57 6.85
C GLU A 248 21.48 18.70 5.48
N ILE A 249 20.73 18.61 4.37
CA ILE A 249 21.31 18.81 3.04
C ILE A 249 21.86 20.22 2.88
N TYR A 250 21.11 21.24 3.30
CA TYR A 250 21.55 22.63 3.23
C TYR A 250 22.86 22.85 4.00
N GLN A 251 22.95 22.29 5.21
CA GLN A 251 24.14 22.35 6.03
C GLN A 251 25.32 21.63 5.39
N GLU A 252 25.11 20.46 4.80
CA GLU A 252 26.19 19.70 4.17
C GLU A 252 26.65 20.30 2.84
N VAL A 253 25.72 20.71 1.98
CA VAL A 253 26.00 21.12 0.59
C VAL A 253 26.30 22.60 0.49
N LEU A 254 25.77 23.44 1.39
CA LEU A 254 25.92 24.91 1.35
C LEU A 254 26.48 25.52 2.65
N GLU A 255 26.64 24.77 3.75
CA GLU A 255 27.12 25.26 5.06
C GLU A 255 26.28 26.41 5.64
N ARG A 256 24.96 26.35 5.46
CA ARG A 256 24.00 27.32 6.01
C ARG A 256 22.63 26.70 6.18
N ASP A 257 21.77 27.37 6.93
CA ASP A 257 20.34 27.03 6.99
C ASP A 257 19.62 27.48 5.71
N PRO A 258 18.54 26.77 5.31
CA PRO A 258 17.61 27.25 4.31
C PRO A 258 16.91 28.53 4.79
N ASP A 259 16.64 29.45 3.86
CA ASP A 259 15.70 30.53 4.15
C ASP A 259 14.25 30.02 4.02
N ARG A 260 13.27 30.84 4.43
CA ARG A 260 11.85 30.46 4.38
C ARG A 260 11.35 30.09 2.98
N GLY A 261 11.89 30.74 1.95
CA GLY A 261 11.52 30.46 0.55
C GLY A 261 12.13 29.15 0.07
N GLY A 262 13.42 28.93 0.36
CA GLY A 262 14.13 27.69 0.07
C GLY A 262 13.49 26.48 0.76
N MET A 263 13.22 26.58 2.06
CA MET A 263 12.53 25.53 2.82
C MET A 263 11.20 25.15 2.17
N ARG A 264 10.33 26.15 1.95
CA ARG A 264 9.02 25.91 1.36
C ARG A 264 9.11 25.30 -0.03
N THR A 265 10.03 25.77 -0.86
CA THR A 265 10.22 25.26 -2.22
C THR A 265 10.51 23.75 -2.20
N TYR A 266 11.40 23.31 -1.32
CA TYR A 266 11.74 21.89 -1.26
C TYR A 266 10.72 21.04 -0.51
N GLN A 267 9.98 21.60 0.47
CA GLN A 267 8.82 20.94 1.05
C GLN A 267 7.72 20.69 -0.01
N ASP A 268 7.43 21.69 -0.86
CA ASP A 268 6.50 21.53 -1.98
C ASP A 268 6.98 20.42 -2.95
N ARG A 269 8.28 20.38 -3.27
CA ARG A 269 8.86 19.30 -4.10
C ARG A 269 8.74 17.92 -3.45
N LEU A 270 9.03 17.80 -2.15
CA LEU A 270 8.88 16.54 -1.41
C LEU A 270 7.42 16.08 -1.41
N ALA A 271 6.47 17.00 -1.20
CA ALA A 271 5.04 16.71 -1.20
C ALA A 271 4.55 16.20 -2.56
N ASP A 272 5.17 16.65 -3.67
CA ASP A 272 4.91 16.14 -5.02
C ASP A 272 5.48 14.72 -5.23
N ASP A 273 6.62 14.59 -5.93
CA ASP A 273 7.21 13.29 -6.30
C ASP A 273 8.71 13.20 -5.96
N TRP A 274 9.32 14.30 -5.47
CA TRP A 274 10.75 14.31 -5.16
C TRP A 274 11.06 13.61 -3.85
N ASN A 275 12.24 13.01 -3.79
CA ASN A 275 12.84 12.55 -2.54
C ASN A 275 14.04 13.43 -2.16
N ILE A 276 14.60 13.16 -0.98
CA ILE A 276 15.71 13.94 -0.41
C ILE A 276 16.97 13.89 -1.28
N GLN A 277 17.19 12.81 -2.04
CA GLN A 277 18.30 12.70 -2.99
C GLN A 277 18.11 13.64 -4.18
N ASP A 278 16.89 13.76 -4.71
CA ASP A 278 16.59 14.70 -5.80
C ASP A 278 16.85 16.16 -5.34
N ILE A 279 16.50 16.47 -4.09
CA ILE A 279 16.79 17.80 -3.49
C ILE A 279 18.29 18.04 -3.37
N ARG A 280 19.05 17.05 -2.87
CA ARG A 280 20.50 17.15 -2.76
C ARG A 280 21.14 17.41 -4.12
N GLU A 281 20.70 16.71 -5.15
CA GLU A 281 21.17 16.87 -6.52
C GLU A 281 20.91 18.30 -7.04
N ASP A 282 19.67 18.79 -6.89
CA ASP A 282 19.30 20.14 -7.31
C ASP A 282 20.13 21.24 -6.59
N ILE A 283 20.31 21.11 -5.27
CA ILE A 283 21.13 22.05 -4.50
C ILE A 283 22.60 21.96 -4.92
N ALA A 284 23.15 20.77 -5.13
CA ALA A 284 24.54 20.57 -5.53
C ALA A 284 24.85 21.13 -6.94
N GLU A 285 23.85 21.14 -7.83
CA GLU A 285 23.96 21.70 -9.18
C GLU A 285 23.70 23.22 -9.24
N SER A 286 23.24 23.83 -8.15
CA SER A 286 22.91 25.25 -8.09
C SER A 286 24.13 26.19 -8.25
N ASP A 287 23.86 27.41 -8.72
CA ASP A 287 24.83 28.51 -8.77
C ASP A 287 25.47 28.80 -7.40
N GLU A 288 24.74 28.52 -6.32
CA GLU A 288 25.23 28.75 -4.97
C GLU A 288 26.26 27.72 -4.53
N ALA A 289 26.03 26.43 -4.83
CA ALA A 289 27.02 25.39 -4.64
C ALA A 289 28.28 25.68 -5.47
N GLU A 290 28.14 26.18 -6.70
CA GLU A 290 29.27 26.65 -7.50
C GLU A 290 30.07 27.76 -6.80
N GLN A 291 29.39 28.77 -6.26
CA GLN A 291 30.03 29.86 -5.53
C GLN A 291 30.75 29.37 -4.27
N ALA A 292 30.16 28.42 -3.54
CA ALA A 292 30.76 27.81 -2.35
C ALA A 292 32.03 27.01 -2.71
N ILE A 293 31.98 26.16 -3.74
CA ILE A 293 33.15 25.42 -4.23
C ILE A 293 34.26 26.39 -4.67
N ASN A 294 33.93 27.44 -5.43
CA ASN A 294 34.89 28.45 -5.85
C ASN A 294 35.51 29.22 -4.68
N ARG A 295 34.78 29.42 -3.59
CA ARG A 295 35.32 30.01 -2.35
C ARG A 295 36.38 29.10 -1.73
N ILE A 296 36.08 27.80 -1.57
CA ILE A 296 37.03 26.80 -1.04
C ILE A 296 38.31 26.74 -1.89
N TYR A 297 38.15 26.72 -3.21
CA TYR A 297 39.29 26.75 -4.14
C TYR A 297 40.16 28.00 -3.97
N ARG A 298 39.56 29.18 -3.79
CA ARG A 298 40.31 30.42 -3.57
C ARG A 298 41.03 30.42 -2.21
N GLU A 299 40.37 29.94 -1.17
CA GLU A 299 40.94 29.88 0.18
C GLU A 299 42.15 28.94 0.25
N ILE A 300 42.11 27.79 -0.45
CA ILE A 300 43.15 26.77 -0.35
C ILE A 300 44.22 26.93 -1.44
N LEU A 301 43.82 27.20 -2.69
CA LEU A 301 44.70 27.18 -3.86
C LEU A 301 44.95 28.57 -4.45
N GLY A 302 44.21 29.60 -4.02
CA GLY A 302 44.38 30.97 -4.51
C GLY A 302 43.83 31.22 -5.92
N ARG A 303 42.94 30.35 -6.42
CA ARG A 303 42.30 30.45 -7.74
C ARG A 303 40.86 29.95 -7.67
N ASN A 304 40.04 30.25 -8.67
CA ASN A 304 38.74 29.58 -8.83
C ASN A 304 38.92 28.13 -9.32
N ALA A 305 37.88 27.33 -9.15
CA ALA A 305 37.80 26.01 -9.77
C ALA A 305 37.79 26.17 -11.30
N ASP A 306 38.45 25.25 -12.00
CA ASP A 306 38.21 25.09 -13.43
C ASP A 306 36.94 24.26 -13.67
N SER A 307 36.44 24.24 -14.90
CA SER A 307 35.18 23.55 -15.22
C SER A 307 35.18 22.05 -14.89
N ARG A 308 36.35 21.38 -14.90
CA ARG A 308 36.45 19.96 -14.54
C ARG A 308 36.43 19.80 -13.01
N GLY A 309 37.17 20.64 -12.30
CA GLY A 309 37.15 20.69 -10.83
C GLY A 309 35.75 20.96 -10.28
N LEU A 310 35.07 21.98 -10.82
CA LEU A 310 33.71 22.34 -10.42
C LEU A 310 32.74 21.17 -10.59
N ARG A 311 32.64 20.60 -11.80
CA ARG A 311 31.79 19.43 -12.06
C ARG A 311 32.14 18.22 -11.18
N THR A 312 33.42 18.02 -10.88
CA THR A 312 33.86 16.92 -10.01
C THR A 312 33.30 17.07 -8.61
N TYR A 313 33.34 18.28 -8.05
CA TYR A 313 32.87 18.51 -6.69
C TYR A 313 31.36 18.68 -6.60
N GLN A 314 30.68 19.25 -7.60
CA GLN A 314 29.21 19.24 -7.66
C GLN A 314 28.66 17.80 -7.65
N ARG A 315 29.23 16.91 -8.48
CA ARG A 315 28.85 15.48 -8.44
C ARG A 315 29.15 14.81 -7.09
N LYS A 316 30.26 15.16 -6.43
CA LYS A 316 30.55 14.62 -5.09
C LYS A 316 29.52 15.11 -4.06
N LEU A 317 29.13 16.39 -4.12
CA LEU A 317 28.11 16.97 -3.25
C LEU A 317 26.74 16.32 -3.48
N SER A 318 26.42 16.00 -4.74
CA SER A 318 25.17 15.33 -5.11
C SER A 318 25.12 13.88 -4.60
N GLU A 319 26.26 13.19 -4.50
CA GLU A 319 26.32 11.80 -4.05
C GLU A 319 26.11 11.63 -2.53
N ASP A 320 26.89 12.34 -1.69
CA ASP A 320 26.82 12.31 -0.20
C ASP A 320 28.02 13.07 0.45
N TRP A 321 28.74 13.91 -0.30
CA TRP A 321 29.82 14.71 0.29
C TRP A 321 29.28 16.02 0.85
N SER A 322 29.81 16.42 2.00
CA SER A 322 29.70 17.79 2.47
C SER A 322 30.78 18.68 1.86
N LEU A 323 30.53 19.99 1.80
CA LEU A 323 31.55 21.00 1.46
C LEU A 323 32.78 20.90 2.36
N ASP A 324 32.57 20.50 3.59
CA ASP A 324 33.62 20.25 4.57
C ASP A 324 34.56 19.11 4.15
N LYS A 325 34.00 18.05 3.54
CA LYS A 325 34.76 16.96 2.93
C LYS A 325 35.46 17.43 1.65
N VAL A 326 34.82 18.27 0.85
CA VAL A 326 35.43 18.92 -0.34
C VAL A 326 36.65 19.75 0.07
N ARG A 327 36.52 20.58 1.11
CA ARG A 327 37.59 21.41 1.68
C ARG A 327 38.80 20.57 2.09
N ARG A 328 38.55 19.47 2.82
CA ARG A 328 39.62 18.53 3.23
C ARG A 328 40.29 17.84 2.05
N ASP A 329 39.53 17.44 1.03
CA ASP A 329 40.05 16.78 -0.18
C ASP A 329 40.95 17.73 -0.98
N ILE A 330 40.52 18.97 -1.20
CA ILE A 330 41.32 19.99 -1.90
C ILE A 330 42.58 20.33 -1.09
N ALA A 331 42.47 20.52 0.23
CA ALA A 331 43.60 20.83 1.12
C ALA A 331 44.67 19.74 1.14
N ASN A 332 44.28 18.49 0.87
CA ASN A 332 45.18 17.33 0.82
C ASN A 332 45.59 16.95 -0.61
N SER A 333 45.13 17.68 -1.63
CA SER A 333 45.49 17.43 -3.02
C SER A 333 46.98 17.67 -3.28
N ASP A 334 47.53 17.01 -4.31
CA ASP A 334 48.92 17.22 -4.70
C ASP A 334 49.19 18.67 -5.12
N GLU A 335 48.18 19.37 -5.66
CA GLU A 335 48.29 20.79 -5.99
C GLU A 335 48.51 21.64 -4.73
N ALA A 336 47.72 21.42 -3.67
CA ALA A 336 47.89 22.10 -2.39
C ALA A 336 49.26 21.78 -1.75
N ARG A 337 49.72 20.52 -1.82
CA ARG A 337 51.04 20.12 -1.30
C ARG A 337 52.19 20.81 -2.03
N ARG A 338 52.14 20.87 -3.36
CA ARG A 338 53.15 21.57 -4.17
C ARG A 338 53.22 23.06 -3.83
N ARG A 339 52.07 23.68 -3.53
CA ARG A 339 52.00 25.10 -3.15
C ARG A 339 52.49 25.40 -1.73
N ARG A 340 52.48 24.41 -0.82
CA ARG A 340 53.04 24.56 0.54
C ARG A 340 54.54 24.28 0.61
N GLY A 341 55.06 23.47 -0.31
CA GLY A 341 56.46 23.03 -0.34
C GLY A 341 57.40 23.87 -1.23
N GLY A 342 56.87 24.87 -1.93
CA GLY A 342 57.62 25.88 -2.66
C GLY A 342 57.27 27.26 -2.13
#